data_AF-A0A4W5QAH4-F1
#
_entry.id   AF-A0A4W5QAH4-F1
#
_cell.length_a   1.000
_cell.length_b   1.000
_cell.length_c   1.000
_cell.angle_alpha   90.00
_cell.angle_beta   90.00
_cell.angle_gamma   90.00
#
_symmetry.space_group_name_H-M   'P 1'
#
loop_
_entity.id
_entity.type
_entity.pdbx_description
1 polymer ?
#
loop_
_entity_poly.entity_id
_entity_poly.type
_entity_poly.pdbx_seq_one_letter_code
_entity_poly.pdbx_strand_id
1 'polypeptide(L)'
;SDGIQASWGHFCSRFDQYGYNAQLSNQIPLDRSIPDYRPKKCKLMTYPDDLPQMTVVFIFVNEALSVILRSVHSLVNHTPAHILKEIILVDDNSDSVELKLNLDQYVNKQYPGLVKMVRNSRREGLIRARILGWKTATAPVVGFFDAHVEFNTAWAEPILTRIREDRTRIILPSIDNIKYNTFEVQQYANAAHGYNWGLWCMYITPPQAWQDRGDETAPIRTPAMIGCSFVVNREYFEEIGLLDPGMEVYGGENIELGMRVWQCGGSMEVLPCARVAHMERTKKPYNDDIDYYAKRNALRAAEVWMDDYKSHVYMAWNIPFNNPGVDFGDVSERIALRKKLQCHSFQWYLQNVYPEMRVYNDTITYGEVRNSKASGYCLDQGPNDDNSAILYPCHGMTSQLARYTSEGLLQLGPLGSTMFLPNTKCLVDEGRGRTPSLKTFDGASLSSQRLWDFSQNGPIISRDTGRCLEVEMSKESSFGLRLVVQRCSGQRWNIRNWIKTPRH
;
A
#
# COMPACT_ATOMS: atom_id res chain seq x y z
N SER A 1 41.38 21.89 1.95
CA SER A 1 40.73 21.25 0.79
C SER A 1 40.21 19.86 1.15
N ASP A 2 40.99 19.04 1.86
CA ASP A 2 40.65 17.63 2.15
C ASP A 2 39.51 17.43 3.17
N GLY A 3 39.25 18.42 4.04
CA GLY A 3 38.15 18.37 5.01
C GLY A 3 36.75 18.60 4.40
N ILE A 4 36.67 19.26 3.24
CA ILE A 4 35.41 19.49 2.53
C ILE A 4 35.06 18.23 1.73
N GLN A 5 36.01 17.63 1.02
CA GLN A 5 35.75 16.43 0.23
C GLN A 5 35.37 15.20 1.11
N ALA A 6 35.92 15.10 2.32
CA ALA A 6 35.52 14.11 3.32
C ALA A 6 34.11 14.36 3.89
N SER A 7 33.69 15.63 4.08
CA SER A 7 32.34 15.94 4.58
C SER A 7 31.25 15.69 3.55
N TRP A 8 31.52 15.96 2.27
CA TRP A 8 30.60 15.63 1.16
C TRP A 8 30.54 14.12 0.90
N GLY A 9 31.65 13.39 1.02
CA GLY A 9 31.67 11.93 0.92
C GLY A 9 30.95 11.22 2.08
N HIS A 10 31.01 11.77 3.30
CA HIS A 10 30.20 11.30 4.44
C HIS A 10 28.72 11.73 4.35
N PHE A 11 28.42 12.88 3.71
CA PHE A 11 27.07 13.37 3.49
C PHE A 11 26.29 12.49 2.51
N CYS A 12 26.88 12.13 1.36
CA CYS A 12 26.26 11.20 0.41
C CYS A 12 26.09 9.80 1.00
N SER A 13 27.08 9.26 1.72
CA SER A 13 27.01 7.88 2.22
C SER A 13 25.92 7.66 3.28
N ARG A 14 25.66 8.64 4.15
CA ARG A 14 24.59 8.54 5.17
C ARG A 14 23.20 8.83 4.61
N PHE A 15 23.09 9.73 3.64
CA PHE A 15 21.81 9.99 2.97
C PHE A 15 21.33 8.74 2.22
N ASP A 16 22.23 8.07 1.49
CA ASP A 16 21.94 6.83 0.77
C ASP A 16 21.63 5.65 1.72
N GLN A 17 22.25 5.64 2.91
CA GLN A 17 22.03 4.62 3.94
C GLN A 17 20.62 4.68 4.55
N TYR A 18 20.17 5.86 4.96
CA TYR A 18 18.91 6.01 5.70
C TYR A 18 17.71 6.39 4.81
N GLY A 19 17.96 6.99 3.66
CA GLY A 19 16.94 7.60 2.79
C GLY A 19 16.52 9.01 3.24
N TYR A 20 17.30 9.65 4.12
CA TYR A 20 17.08 11.00 4.67
C TYR A 20 18.37 11.61 5.24
N ASN A 21 18.34 12.91 5.55
CA ASN A 21 19.49 13.69 6.02
C ASN A 21 19.79 13.47 7.52
N ALA A 22 20.36 12.31 7.86
CA ALA A 22 20.72 11.96 9.24
C ALA A 22 21.73 12.93 9.89
N GLN A 23 22.58 13.60 9.11
CA GLN A 23 23.52 14.59 9.64
C GLN A 23 22.79 15.83 10.17
N LEU A 24 21.81 16.33 9.43
CA LEU A 24 20.96 17.41 9.90
C LEU A 24 20.15 16.96 11.13
N SER A 25 19.61 15.73 11.12
CA SER A 25 18.92 15.18 12.29
C SER A 25 19.78 15.25 13.55
N ASN A 26 21.07 14.94 13.47
CA ASN A 26 21.96 14.98 14.65
C ASN A 26 22.16 16.38 15.23
N GLN A 27 21.88 17.44 14.46
CA GLN A 27 21.98 18.84 14.88
C GLN A 27 20.64 19.40 15.37
N ILE A 28 19.54 18.71 15.09
CA ILE A 28 18.21 19.12 15.53
C ILE A 28 17.96 18.58 16.94
N PRO A 29 17.53 19.44 17.89
CA PRO A 29 17.19 19.01 19.25
C PRO A 29 16.22 17.81 19.28
N LEU A 30 16.43 16.91 20.25
CA LEU A 30 15.57 15.74 20.44
C LEU A 30 14.17 16.12 20.96
N ASP A 31 14.06 17.28 21.59
CA ASP A 31 12.88 17.85 22.22
C ASP A 31 12.32 19.06 21.45
N ARG A 32 12.63 19.18 20.16
CA ARG A 32 12.12 20.28 19.32
C ARG A 32 10.58 20.32 19.31
N SER A 33 10.02 21.50 19.16
CA SER A 33 8.59 21.69 18.88
C SER A 33 8.28 21.55 17.39
N ILE A 34 7.07 21.10 17.08
CA ILE A 34 6.53 21.00 15.71
C ILE A 34 5.25 21.85 15.58
N PRO A 35 4.90 22.32 14.36
CA PRO A 35 3.67 23.08 14.15
C PRO A 35 2.40 22.28 14.51
N ASP A 36 1.42 22.95 15.13
CA ASP A 36 0.11 22.37 15.43
C ASP A 36 -0.89 22.59 14.29
N TYR A 37 -0.97 21.60 13.39
CA TYR A 37 -1.86 21.56 12.23
C TYR A 37 -3.27 21.00 12.51
N ARG A 38 -3.65 20.79 13.79
CA ARG A 38 -5.00 20.33 14.12
C ARG A 38 -6.05 21.38 13.68
N PRO A 39 -7.24 20.94 13.20
CA PRO A 39 -8.37 21.83 12.96
C PRO A 39 -8.65 22.72 14.17
N LYS A 40 -9.06 23.98 13.93
CA LYS A 40 -9.26 24.96 15.02
C LYS A 40 -10.21 24.45 16.11
N LYS A 41 -11.28 23.74 15.71
CA LYS A 41 -12.24 23.13 16.64
C LYS A 41 -11.61 22.05 17.51
N CYS A 42 -10.70 21.22 16.98
CA CYS A 42 -10.00 20.20 17.77
C CYS A 42 -9.19 20.80 18.93
N LYS A 43 -8.64 22.01 18.76
CA LYS A 43 -7.85 22.70 19.80
C LYS A 43 -8.69 23.17 20.99
N LEU A 44 -10.01 23.25 20.81
CA LEU A 44 -10.97 23.67 21.83
C LEU A 44 -11.70 22.47 22.46
N MET A 45 -11.46 21.26 21.97
CA MET A 45 -12.10 20.05 22.51
C MET A 45 -11.46 19.65 23.83
N THR A 46 -12.31 19.17 24.74
CA THR A 46 -11.90 18.54 25.99
C THR A 46 -12.20 17.05 25.92
N TYR A 47 -11.39 16.26 26.60
CA TYR A 47 -11.52 14.81 26.66
C TYR A 47 -11.71 14.37 28.12
N PRO A 48 -12.29 13.19 28.38
CA PRO A 48 -12.38 12.66 29.74
C PRO A 48 -10.99 12.47 30.36
N ASP A 49 -10.89 12.65 31.67
CA ASP A 49 -9.63 12.39 32.40
C ASP A 49 -9.40 10.88 32.67
N ASP A 50 -10.49 10.10 32.70
CA ASP A 50 -10.49 8.65 32.96
C ASP A 50 -10.29 7.84 31.67
N LEU A 51 -9.16 8.08 31.00
CA LEU A 51 -8.77 7.35 29.80
C LEU A 51 -7.93 6.10 30.14
N PRO A 52 -8.05 5.01 29.36
CA PRO A 52 -7.24 3.82 29.56
C PRO A 52 -5.76 4.12 29.33
N GLN A 53 -4.89 3.47 30.10
CA GLN A 53 -3.45 3.55 29.86
C GLN A 53 -3.09 2.92 28.51
N MET A 54 -1.99 3.37 27.91
CA MET A 54 -1.49 2.85 26.65
C MET A 54 0.00 2.51 26.68
N THR A 55 0.36 1.51 25.89
CA THR A 55 1.73 1.14 25.56
C THR A 55 2.02 1.60 24.13
N VAL A 56 3.16 2.25 23.90
CA VAL A 56 3.62 2.57 22.54
C VAL A 56 4.76 1.65 22.14
N VAL A 57 4.65 1.04 20.97
CA VAL A 57 5.64 0.14 20.39
C VAL A 57 6.28 0.82 19.18
N PHE A 58 7.59 1.05 19.24
CA PHE A 58 8.39 1.42 18.09
C PHE A 58 9.16 0.21 17.56
N ILE A 59 9.05 -0.07 16.27
CA ILE A 59 9.84 -1.09 15.58
C ILE A 59 10.90 -0.39 14.75
N PHE A 60 12.14 -0.87 14.84
CA PHE A 60 13.24 -0.33 14.04
C PHE A 60 14.24 -1.39 13.61
N VAL A 61 14.93 -1.09 12.52
CA VAL A 61 16.14 -1.78 12.10
C VAL A 61 17.07 -0.77 11.45
N ASN A 62 18.31 -0.67 11.97
CA ASN A 62 19.32 0.25 11.45
C ASN A 62 18.80 1.70 11.26
N GLU A 63 18.00 2.20 12.21
CA GLU A 63 17.50 3.57 12.21
C GLU A 63 18.53 4.55 12.80
N ALA A 64 18.55 5.81 12.37
CA ALA A 64 19.45 6.80 12.95
C ALA A 64 19.12 7.05 14.43
N LEU A 65 20.13 7.02 15.30
CA LEU A 65 19.96 7.18 16.76
C LEU A 65 19.21 8.47 17.12
N SER A 66 19.54 9.61 16.49
CA SER A 66 18.88 10.89 16.75
C SER A 66 17.39 10.86 16.40
N VAL A 67 16.99 10.06 15.41
CA VAL A 67 15.59 9.95 14.96
C VAL A 67 14.78 9.13 15.95
N ILE A 68 15.26 7.93 16.33
CA ILE A 68 14.57 7.10 17.35
C ILE A 68 14.41 7.88 18.65
N LEU A 69 15.49 8.53 19.11
CA LEU A 69 15.46 9.29 20.36
C LEU A 69 14.48 10.46 20.27
N ARG A 70 14.41 11.17 19.13
CA ARG A 70 13.43 12.25 18.94
C ARG A 70 12.00 11.72 18.97
N SER A 71 11.72 10.54 18.41
CA SER A 71 10.40 9.90 18.53
C SER A 71 10.03 9.58 19.98
N VAL A 72 10.97 9.05 20.77
CA VAL A 72 10.75 8.75 22.19
C VAL A 72 10.52 10.04 22.99
N HIS A 73 11.37 11.06 22.81
CA HIS A 73 11.23 12.36 23.47
C HIS A 73 9.90 13.02 23.13
N SER A 74 9.56 13.08 21.84
CA SER A 74 8.31 13.68 21.37
C SER A 74 7.09 12.96 21.95
N LEU A 75 7.11 11.62 22.02
CA LEU A 75 6.04 10.85 22.65
C LEU A 75 5.87 11.19 24.13
N VAL A 76 6.97 11.19 24.90
CA VAL A 76 6.94 11.49 26.34
C VAL A 76 6.45 12.92 26.59
N ASN A 77 6.94 13.88 25.81
CA ASN A 77 6.60 15.30 25.98
C ASN A 77 5.13 15.62 25.65
N HIS A 78 4.50 14.85 24.76
CA HIS A 78 3.14 15.11 24.28
C HIS A 78 2.09 14.10 24.75
N THR A 79 2.43 13.22 25.70
CA THR A 79 1.50 12.24 26.27
C THR A 79 1.43 12.39 27.79
N PRO A 80 0.23 12.59 28.38
CA PRO A 80 0.09 12.67 29.83
C PRO A 80 0.63 11.43 30.55
N ALA A 81 1.35 11.64 31.66
CA ALA A 81 2.03 10.58 32.40
C ALA A 81 1.10 9.48 32.96
N HIS A 82 -0.16 9.81 33.23
CA HIS A 82 -1.16 8.82 33.69
C HIS A 82 -1.66 7.92 32.54
N ILE A 83 -1.58 8.40 31.30
CA ILE A 83 -1.96 7.66 30.08
C ILE A 83 -0.80 6.77 29.61
N LEU A 84 0.42 7.31 29.53
CA LEU A 84 1.56 6.57 28.99
C LEU A 84 2.10 5.56 30.01
N LYS A 85 1.79 4.27 29.83
CA LYS A 85 2.23 3.20 30.74
C LYS A 85 3.70 2.83 30.53
N GLU A 86 4.06 2.61 29.27
CA GLU A 86 5.38 2.13 28.87
C GLU A 86 5.63 2.37 27.39
N ILE A 87 6.91 2.42 27.01
CA ILE A 87 7.39 2.49 25.64
C ILE A 87 8.20 1.22 25.38
N ILE A 88 7.90 0.52 24.29
CA ILE A 88 8.61 -0.69 23.89
C ILE A 88 9.37 -0.41 22.61
N LEU A 89 10.69 -0.53 22.67
CA LEU A 89 11.58 -0.41 21.53
C LEU A 89 11.91 -1.83 21.05
N VAL A 90 11.40 -2.22 19.88
CA VAL A 90 11.66 -3.53 19.27
C VAL A 90 12.72 -3.38 18.19
N ASP A 91 13.93 -3.84 18.49
CA ASP A 91 15.04 -3.95 17.54
C ASP A 91 14.89 -5.24 16.72
N ASP A 92 14.58 -5.11 15.43
CA ASP A 92 14.51 -6.24 14.50
C ASP A 92 15.91 -6.61 13.96
N ASN A 93 16.82 -6.86 14.91
CA ASN A 93 18.20 -7.29 14.69
C ASN A 93 19.04 -6.28 13.88
N SER A 94 19.18 -5.05 14.39
CA SER A 94 20.09 -4.05 13.85
C SER A 94 21.57 -4.47 13.94
N ASP A 95 22.38 -3.98 13.01
CA ASP A 95 23.82 -4.19 12.98
C ASP A 95 24.58 -3.08 13.71
N SER A 96 23.99 -1.89 13.80
CA SER A 96 24.61 -0.70 14.37
C SER A 96 24.97 -0.87 15.85
N VAL A 97 26.25 -0.63 16.18
CA VAL A 97 26.76 -0.63 17.57
C VAL A 97 26.09 0.48 18.40
N GLU A 98 25.83 1.65 17.80
CA GLU A 98 25.16 2.76 18.47
C GLU A 98 23.75 2.36 18.96
N LEU A 99 23.03 1.56 18.17
CA LEU A 99 21.69 1.08 18.52
C LEU A 99 21.71 -0.05 19.56
N LYS A 100 22.84 -0.73 19.74
CA LYS A 100 23.01 -1.79 20.74
C LYS A 100 23.44 -1.26 22.09
N LEU A 101 24.43 -0.37 22.13
CA LEU A 101 25.00 0.12 23.38
C LEU A 101 24.44 1.49 23.79
N ASN A 102 24.57 2.48 22.90
CA ASN A 102 24.30 3.88 23.25
C ASN A 102 22.80 4.12 23.47
N LEU A 103 21.95 3.52 22.64
CA LEU A 103 20.50 3.59 22.79
C LEU A 103 20.07 3.04 24.15
N ASP A 104 20.53 1.84 24.52
CA ASP A 104 20.20 1.19 25.80
C ASP A 104 20.64 2.03 26.99
N GLN A 105 21.88 2.51 26.97
CA GLN A 105 22.40 3.38 28.03
C GLN A 105 21.60 4.68 28.14
N TYR A 106 21.24 5.28 27.01
CA TYR A 106 20.50 6.54 26.99
C TYR A 106 19.10 6.37 27.56
N VAL A 107 18.31 5.41 27.06
CA VAL A 107 16.91 5.24 27.48
C VAL A 107 16.80 4.75 28.92
N ASN A 108 17.70 3.89 29.38
CA ASN A 108 17.74 3.44 30.78
C ASN A 108 18.07 4.59 31.75
N LYS A 109 18.92 5.53 31.32
CA LYS A 109 19.29 6.70 32.13
C LYS A 109 18.21 7.77 32.14
N GLN A 110 17.63 8.09 30.98
CA GLN A 110 16.68 9.20 30.83
C GLN A 110 15.25 8.82 31.21
N TYR A 111 14.84 7.58 30.96
CA TYR A 111 13.47 7.10 31.15
C TYR A 111 13.42 5.79 31.95
N PRO A 112 13.97 5.79 33.18
CA PRO A 112 14.10 4.58 33.98
C PRO A 112 12.74 3.92 34.23
N GLY A 113 12.61 2.66 33.83
CA GLY A 113 11.39 1.86 34.00
C GLY A 113 10.25 2.17 33.01
N LEU A 114 10.31 3.29 32.28
CA LEU A 114 9.31 3.65 31.28
C LEU A 114 9.61 3.01 29.92
N VAL A 115 10.88 2.99 29.50
CA VAL A 115 11.29 2.41 28.22
C VAL A 115 11.82 0.99 28.40
N LYS A 116 11.30 0.04 27.61
CA LYS A 116 11.73 -1.36 27.56
C LYS A 116 12.34 -1.67 26.20
N MET A 117 13.57 -2.17 26.19
CA MET A 117 14.24 -2.64 24.98
C MET A 117 13.95 -4.13 24.76
N VAL A 118 13.54 -4.50 23.55
CA VAL A 118 13.29 -5.88 23.11
C VAL A 118 14.07 -6.10 21.83
N ARG A 119 14.85 -7.19 21.74
CA ARG A 119 15.71 -7.48 20.58
C ARG A 119 15.42 -8.85 20.00
N ASN A 120 15.21 -8.91 18.69
CA ASN A 120 15.19 -10.17 17.97
C ASN A 120 16.61 -10.72 17.81
N SER A 121 16.76 -12.04 17.87
CA SER A 121 18.04 -12.73 17.64
C SER A 121 18.39 -12.87 16.15
N ARG A 122 17.43 -12.63 15.26
CA ARG A 122 17.56 -12.60 13.80
C ARG A 122 16.54 -11.64 13.23
N ARG A 123 16.70 -11.23 11.98
CA ARG A 123 15.73 -10.36 11.31
C ARG A 123 14.44 -11.13 11.03
N GLU A 124 13.34 -10.72 11.66
CA GLU A 124 12.02 -11.35 11.55
C GLU A 124 11.04 -10.54 10.67
N GLY A 125 11.35 -9.27 10.40
CA GLY A 125 10.50 -8.35 9.64
C GLY A 125 9.50 -7.59 10.50
N LEU A 126 8.89 -6.55 9.90
CA LEU A 126 8.00 -5.60 10.57
C LEU A 126 6.85 -6.30 11.32
N ILE A 127 6.28 -7.32 10.69
CA ILE A 127 5.06 -8.00 11.13
C ILE A 127 5.30 -8.76 12.43
N ARG A 128 6.33 -9.60 12.46
CA ARG A 128 6.69 -10.40 13.63
C ARG A 128 7.26 -9.54 14.76
N ALA A 129 8.00 -8.47 14.42
CA ALA A 129 8.44 -7.49 15.39
C ALA A 129 7.26 -6.76 16.08
N ARG A 130 6.20 -6.39 15.34
CA ARG A 130 4.94 -5.87 15.92
C ARG A 130 4.30 -6.86 16.87
N ILE A 131 4.21 -8.14 16.48
CA ILE A 131 3.66 -9.20 17.34
C ILE A 131 4.49 -9.35 18.62
N LEU A 132 5.82 -9.26 18.54
CA LEU A 132 6.69 -9.32 19.71
C LEU A 132 6.50 -8.11 20.64
N GLY A 133 6.37 -6.92 20.08
CA GLY A 133 6.04 -5.71 20.84
C GLY A 133 4.70 -5.84 21.55
N TRP A 134 3.68 -6.35 20.85
CA TRP A 134 2.36 -6.63 21.44
C TRP A 134 2.45 -7.63 22.61
N LYS A 135 3.19 -8.74 22.45
CA LYS A 135 3.38 -9.74 23.52
C LYS A 135 4.02 -9.16 24.78
N THR A 136 4.82 -8.11 24.62
CA THR A 136 5.53 -7.45 25.72
C THR A 136 4.68 -6.35 26.37
N ALA A 137 3.68 -5.82 25.66
CA ALA A 137 2.83 -4.74 26.13
C ALA A 137 1.87 -5.19 27.23
N THR A 138 1.74 -4.36 28.26
CA THR A 138 0.92 -4.64 29.46
C THR A 138 -0.28 -3.73 29.60
N ALA A 139 -0.33 -2.61 28.86
CA ALA A 139 -1.46 -1.69 28.91
C ALA A 139 -2.70 -2.22 28.16
N PRO A 140 -3.91 -1.74 28.49
CA PRO A 140 -5.14 -2.09 27.77
C PRO A 140 -5.17 -1.68 26.29
N VAL A 141 -4.44 -0.63 25.93
CA VAL A 141 -4.34 -0.11 24.56
C VAL A 141 -2.89 -0.14 24.08
N VAL A 142 -2.67 -0.55 22.83
CA VAL A 142 -1.33 -0.59 22.21
C VAL A 142 -1.33 0.26 20.95
N GLY A 143 -0.36 1.18 20.86
CA GLY A 143 -0.08 1.97 19.66
C GLY A 143 1.20 1.49 18.99
N PHE A 144 1.12 1.13 17.71
CA PHE A 144 2.28 0.77 16.90
C PHE A 144 2.67 1.95 16.04
N PHE A 145 3.95 2.31 16.06
CA PHE A 145 4.49 3.43 15.29
C PHE A 145 5.84 3.05 14.69
N ASP A 146 6.13 3.60 13.51
CA ASP A 146 7.49 3.63 12.98
C ASP A 146 8.41 4.43 13.90
N ALA A 147 9.70 4.11 13.93
CA ALA A 147 10.68 4.75 14.81
C ALA A 147 11.16 6.15 14.34
N HIS A 148 10.48 6.74 13.36
CA HIS A 148 10.81 8.02 12.73
C HIS A 148 9.57 8.92 12.63
N VAL A 149 8.94 9.13 13.78
CA VAL A 149 7.74 9.96 13.96
C VAL A 149 7.94 11.04 15.03
N GLU A 150 7.14 12.10 14.96
CA GLU A 150 7.05 13.13 16.00
C GLU A 150 5.56 13.41 16.30
N PHE A 151 5.19 13.28 17.57
CA PHE A 151 3.83 13.40 18.06
C PHE A 151 3.46 14.86 18.28
N ASN A 152 2.23 15.22 17.90
CA ASN A 152 1.68 16.54 18.19
C ASN A 152 0.97 16.55 19.55
N THR A 153 0.65 17.74 20.04
CA THR A 153 -0.10 17.91 21.29
C THR A 153 -1.50 17.29 21.21
N ALA A 154 -1.92 16.66 22.31
CA ALA A 154 -3.19 15.98 22.51
C ALA A 154 -3.54 14.95 21.41
N TRP A 155 -2.54 14.18 20.97
CA TRP A 155 -2.73 13.16 19.95
C TRP A 155 -3.41 11.89 20.51
N ALA A 156 -3.19 11.57 21.79
CA ALA A 156 -3.58 10.30 22.39
C ALA A 156 -5.03 10.31 22.90
N GLU A 157 -5.44 11.40 23.52
CA GLU A 157 -6.75 11.60 24.16
C GLU A 157 -7.93 11.37 23.20
N PRO A 158 -7.98 11.97 21.98
CA PRO A 158 -9.02 11.65 21.00
C PRO A 158 -9.03 10.17 20.61
N ILE A 159 -7.86 9.55 20.46
CA ILE A 159 -7.75 8.13 20.08
C ILE A 159 -8.32 7.24 21.19
N LEU A 160 -7.89 7.47 22.43
CA LEU A 160 -8.29 6.65 23.59
C LEU A 160 -9.77 6.84 23.90
N THR A 161 -10.32 8.04 23.70
CA THR A 161 -11.76 8.29 23.82
C THR A 161 -12.55 7.40 22.85
N ARG A 162 -12.13 7.33 21.59
CA ARG A 162 -12.81 6.52 20.55
C ARG A 162 -12.71 5.02 20.81
N ILE A 163 -11.58 4.54 21.32
CA ILE A 163 -11.39 3.13 21.70
C ILE A 163 -12.19 2.79 22.97
N ARG A 164 -12.32 3.73 23.91
CA ARG A 164 -13.12 3.52 25.12
C ARG A 164 -14.61 3.36 24.81
N GLU A 165 -15.11 4.13 23.85
CA GLU A 165 -16.50 4.02 23.38
C GLU A 165 -16.80 2.68 22.70
N ASP A 166 -15.79 2.08 22.05
CA ASP A 166 -15.90 0.80 21.36
C ASP A 166 -14.51 0.21 21.14
N ARG A 167 -14.22 -0.87 21.86
CA ARG A 167 -12.91 -1.53 21.86
C ARG A 167 -12.57 -2.19 20.51
N THR A 168 -13.55 -2.36 19.62
CA THR A 168 -13.38 -3.04 18.32
C THR A 168 -12.90 -2.10 17.21
N ARG A 169 -12.65 -0.82 17.54
CA ARG A 169 -12.12 0.18 16.63
C ARG A 169 -10.60 0.14 16.60
N ILE A 170 -10.04 0.15 15.39
CA ILE A 170 -8.65 0.49 15.16
C ILE A 170 -8.58 1.94 14.71
N ILE A 171 -7.80 2.72 15.44
CA ILE A 171 -7.73 4.16 15.24
C ILE A 171 -6.37 4.54 14.65
N LEU A 172 -6.41 5.41 13.64
CA LEU A 172 -5.24 6.00 13.01
C LEU A 172 -5.18 7.50 13.30
N PRO A 173 -4.00 8.04 13.67
CA PRO A 173 -3.81 9.48 13.62
C PRO A 173 -3.77 9.95 12.16
N SER A 174 -4.16 11.20 11.92
CA SER A 174 -3.80 11.90 10.69
C SER A 174 -2.28 12.08 10.64
N ILE A 175 -1.69 11.74 9.50
CA ILE A 175 -0.24 11.77 9.31
C ILE A 175 0.19 13.05 8.60
N ASP A 176 1.13 13.79 9.19
CA ASP A 176 1.84 14.90 8.55
C ASP A 176 3.20 14.43 8.02
N ASN A 177 3.79 15.13 7.05
CA ASN A 177 5.08 14.74 6.48
C ASN A 177 6.24 15.48 7.14
N ILE A 178 7.28 14.77 7.57
CA ILE A 178 8.59 15.33 7.90
C ILE A 178 9.47 15.20 6.66
N LYS A 179 9.83 16.32 6.04
CA LYS A 179 10.66 16.30 4.82
C LYS A 179 12.01 15.64 5.10
N TYR A 180 12.37 14.63 4.30
CA TYR A 180 13.59 13.83 4.46
C TYR A 180 14.90 14.65 4.42
N ASN A 181 14.91 15.83 3.78
CA ASN A 181 16.11 16.65 3.57
C ASN A 181 16.24 17.82 4.56
N THR A 182 15.13 18.46 4.94
CA THR A 182 15.10 19.66 5.78
C THR A 182 14.52 19.43 7.17
N PHE A 183 13.86 18.29 7.41
CA PHE A 183 13.13 17.98 8.65
C PHE A 183 11.99 18.95 8.99
N GLU A 184 11.58 19.79 8.02
CA GLU A 184 10.40 20.63 8.13
C GLU A 184 9.14 19.76 8.11
N VAL A 185 8.21 20.04 9.02
CA VAL A 185 6.90 19.38 9.03
C VAL A 185 5.96 20.09 8.07
N GLN A 186 5.41 19.33 7.12
CA GLN A 186 4.43 19.78 6.15
C GLN A 186 3.07 19.15 6.47
N GLN A 187 2.04 20.01 6.54
CA GLN A 187 0.67 19.56 6.74
C GLN A 187 0.21 18.71 5.54
N TYR A 188 -0.32 17.53 5.84
CA TYR A 188 -1.07 16.73 4.87
C TYR A 188 -2.58 16.90 5.09
N ALA A 189 -3.32 16.93 3.98
CA ALA A 189 -4.78 16.98 4.01
C ALA A 189 -5.34 15.72 4.70
N ASN A 190 -6.46 15.88 5.41
CA ASN A 190 -7.15 14.73 5.98
C ASN A 190 -7.70 13.86 4.84
N ALA A 191 -7.38 12.57 4.89
CA ALA A 191 -7.75 11.60 3.87
C ALA A 191 -8.14 10.28 4.54
N ALA A 192 -8.97 9.50 3.85
CA ALA A 192 -9.11 8.08 4.15
C ALA A 192 -7.96 7.32 3.45
N HIS A 193 -7.77 6.05 3.83
CA HIS A 193 -6.78 5.16 3.23
C HIS A 193 -7.47 4.02 2.49
N GLY A 194 -7.15 3.88 1.22
CA GLY A 194 -7.59 2.79 0.35
C GLY A 194 -6.41 2.03 -0.23
N TYR A 195 -6.67 1.22 -1.25
CA TYR A 195 -5.64 0.45 -1.94
C TYR A 195 -6.08 0.09 -3.36
N ASN A 196 -5.10 -0.17 -4.22
CA ASN A 196 -5.35 -0.73 -5.55
C ASN A 196 -5.34 -2.27 -5.52
N TRP A 197 -5.66 -2.93 -6.64
CA TRP A 197 -5.65 -4.41 -6.71
C TRP A 197 -4.27 -5.05 -6.58
N GLY A 198 -3.18 -4.28 -6.65
CA GLY A 198 -1.85 -4.75 -6.24
C GLY A 198 -1.68 -4.84 -4.72
N LEU A 199 -2.70 -4.43 -3.96
CA LEU A 199 -2.69 -4.24 -2.50
C LEU A 199 -1.67 -3.19 -2.05
N TRP A 200 -1.43 -2.19 -2.91
CA TRP A 200 -0.66 -1.00 -2.55
C TRP A 200 -1.57 0.04 -1.91
N CYS A 201 -1.20 0.47 -0.71
CA CYS A 201 -1.90 1.52 0.01
C CYS A 201 -1.86 2.86 -0.74
N MET A 202 -2.96 3.61 -0.68
CA MET A 202 -3.07 4.95 -1.25
C MET A 202 -3.96 5.84 -0.38
N TYR A 203 -3.73 7.14 -0.43
CA TYR A 203 -4.70 8.10 0.10
C TYR A 203 -5.91 8.18 -0.84
N ILE A 204 -7.10 8.18 -0.26
CA ILE A 204 -8.36 8.37 -0.96
C ILE A 204 -9.13 9.52 -0.33
N THR A 205 -10.02 10.12 -1.12
CA THR A 205 -10.94 11.14 -0.63
C THR A 205 -11.78 10.57 0.52
N PRO A 206 -12.00 11.33 1.61
CA PRO A 206 -12.92 10.92 2.68
C PRO A 206 -14.31 10.54 2.12
N PRO A 207 -15.03 9.60 2.77
CA PRO A 207 -16.37 9.19 2.32
C PRO A 207 -17.29 10.40 2.14
N GLN A 208 -18.20 10.34 1.15
CA GLN A 208 -19.09 11.45 0.82
C GLN A 208 -19.89 11.94 2.05
N ALA A 209 -20.38 11.02 2.88
CA ALA A 209 -21.10 11.36 4.12
C ALA A 209 -20.28 12.18 5.14
N TRP A 210 -18.94 12.04 5.13
CA TRP A 210 -18.06 12.88 5.95
C TRP A 210 -17.91 14.27 5.34
N GLN A 211 -17.77 14.35 4.01
CA GLN A 211 -17.68 15.63 3.28
C GLN A 211 -18.96 16.44 3.44
N ASP A 212 -20.13 15.81 3.29
CA ASP A 212 -21.45 16.44 3.43
C ASP A 212 -21.69 16.99 4.85
N ARG A 213 -21.08 16.35 5.86
CA ARG A 213 -21.16 16.82 7.26
C ARG A 213 -20.43 18.14 7.47
N GLY A 214 -19.35 18.40 6.73
CA GLY A 214 -18.54 19.62 6.85
C GLY A 214 -17.86 19.81 8.21
N ASP A 215 -17.76 18.76 9.03
CA ASP A 215 -17.11 18.79 10.34
C ASP A 215 -15.72 18.18 10.26
N GLU A 216 -14.70 19.04 10.17
CA GLU A 216 -13.28 18.63 10.11
C GLU A 216 -12.78 17.92 11.37
N THR A 217 -13.55 17.90 12.46
CA THR A 217 -13.19 17.16 13.69
C THR A 217 -13.71 15.73 13.69
N ALA A 218 -14.67 15.41 12.81
CA ALA A 218 -15.32 14.12 12.79
C ALA A 218 -14.35 13.01 12.36
N PRO A 219 -14.44 11.80 12.96
CA PRO A 219 -13.68 10.63 12.51
C PRO A 219 -13.97 10.31 11.03
N ILE A 220 -12.92 9.96 10.29
CA ILE A 220 -13.02 9.54 8.88
C ILE A 220 -12.99 8.01 8.84
N ARG A 221 -14.09 7.38 8.42
CA ARG A 221 -14.09 5.93 8.15
C ARG A 221 -13.10 5.62 7.03
N THR A 222 -12.27 4.59 7.22
CA THR A 222 -11.21 4.24 6.27
C THR A 222 -11.23 2.74 5.92
N PRO A 223 -11.20 2.36 4.62
CA PRO A 223 -11.16 0.95 4.21
C PRO A 223 -9.94 0.17 4.69
N ALA A 224 -8.79 0.83 4.71
CA ALA A 224 -7.52 0.26 5.10
C ALA A 224 -6.75 1.24 6.00
N MET A 225 -5.51 0.90 6.31
CA MET A 225 -4.59 1.75 7.04
C MET A 225 -3.30 1.97 6.27
N ILE A 226 -2.73 3.16 6.42
CA ILE A 226 -1.32 3.36 6.10
C ILE A 226 -0.46 2.59 7.10
N GLY A 227 0.59 1.93 6.60
CA GLY A 227 1.39 1.02 7.39
C GLY A 227 2.19 1.66 8.53
N CYS A 228 2.32 2.99 8.62
CA CYS A 228 3.23 3.65 9.57
C CYS A 228 2.72 3.70 11.02
N SER A 229 1.40 3.66 11.24
CA SER A 229 0.86 3.65 12.60
C SER A 229 -0.58 3.17 12.71
N PHE A 230 -0.91 2.62 13.88
CA PHE A 230 -2.29 2.38 14.31
C PHE A 230 -2.34 2.15 15.83
N VAL A 231 -3.50 2.40 16.43
CA VAL A 231 -3.76 2.20 17.86
C VAL A 231 -4.97 1.30 18.03
N VAL A 232 -4.85 0.29 18.90
CA VAL A 232 -5.84 -0.77 19.06
C VAL A 232 -5.94 -1.24 20.51
N ASN A 233 -7.12 -1.71 20.91
CA ASN A 233 -7.27 -2.43 22.17
C ASN A 233 -6.47 -3.75 22.14
N ARG A 234 -5.68 -4.01 23.20
CA ARG A 234 -4.72 -5.13 23.24
C ARG A 234 -5.39 -6.48 23.08
N GLU A 235 -6.51 -6.69 23.76
CA GLU A 235 -7.26 -7.96 23.78
C GLU A 235 -8.01 -8.15 22.47
N TYR A 236 -8.66 -7.09 21.97
CA TYR A 236 -9.31 -7.13 20.67
C TYR A 236 -8.34 -7.51 19.56
N PHE A 237 -7.12 -6.97 19.57
CA PHE A 237 -6.11 -7.31 18.57
C PHE A 237 -5.76 -8.80 18.56
N GLU A 238 -5.70 -9.43 19.74
CA GLU A 238 -5.52 -10.88 19.89
C GLU A 238 -6.73 -11.68 19.41
N GLU A 239 -7.94 -11.25 19.78
CA GLU A 239 -9.20 -11.89 19.39
C GLU A 239 -9.35 -11.99 17.86
N ILE A 240 -8.96 -10.93 17.14
CA ILE A 240 -8.97 -10.91 15.68
C ILE A 240 -7.72 -11.56 15.05
N GLY A 241 -6.83 -12.16 15.84
CA GLY A 241 -5.69 -12.93 15.36
C GLY A 241 -4.47 -12.10 14.92
N LEU A 242 -4.19 -10.98 15.58
CA LEU A 242 -2.99 -10.14 15.42
C LEU A 242 -2.72 -9.75 13.95
N LEU A 243 -1.47 -9.76 13.50
CA LEU A 243 -1.10 -9.77 12.08
C LEU A 243 -0.83 -11.22 11.64
N ASP A 244 -0.93 -11.51 10.34
CA ASP A 244 -0.58 -12.83 9.79
C ASP A 244 0.94 -13.11 9.93
N PRO A 245 1.38 -14.02 10.83
CA PRO A 245 2.80 -14.28 11.05
C PRO A 245 3.48 -14.98 9.86
N GLY A 246 2.69 -15.51 8.91
CA GLY A 246 3.19 -16.10 7.67
C GLY A 246 3.50 -15.08 6.58
N MET A 247 3.17 -13.81 6.77
CA MET A 247 3.66 -12.72 5.92
C MET A 247 5.11 -12.39 6.27
N GLU A 248 5.89 -12.03 5.25
CA GLU A 248 7.34 -11.87 5.36
C GLU A 248 7.79 -10.44 5.04
N VAL A 249 8.80 -9.97 5.76
CA VAL A 249 9.49 -8.68 5.57
C VAL A 249 8.57 -7.46 5.67
N TYR A 250 7.83 -7.14 4.62
CA TYR A 250 7.03 -5.92 4.46
C TYR A 250 6.00 -6.06 3.33
N GLY A 251 4.83 -5.44 3.49
CA GLY A 251 3.87 -5.21 2.42
C GLY A 251 2.63 -6.09 2.55
N GLY A 252 1.45 -5.48 2.37
CA GLY A 252 0.15 -6.14 2.37
C GLY A 252 -0.46 -6.34 3.76
N GLU A 253 0.32 -6.28 4.84
CA GLU A 253 -0.16 -6.53 6.21
C GLU A 253 -1.18 -5.49 6.68
N ASN A 254 -0.96 -4.24 6.28
CA ASN A 254 -1.81 -3.11 6.59
C ASN A 254 -3.15 -3.19 5.85
N ILE A 255 -3.14 -3.75 4.63
CA ILE A 255 -4.35 -3.98 3.83
C ILE A 255 -5.12 -5.21 4.32
N GLU A 256 -4.40 -6.31 4.65
CA GLU A 256 -4.99 -7.51 5.25
C GLU A 256 -5.73 -7.19 6.54
N LEU A 257 -5.10 -6.42 7.43
CA LEU A 257 -5.71 -6.02 8.69
C LEU A 257 -6.98 -5.19 8.45
N GLY A 258 -6.96 -4.26 7.49
CA GLY A 258 -8.14 -3.46 7.15
C GLY A 258 -9.31 -4.28 6.60
N MET A 259 -9.03 -5.20 5.66
CA MET A 259 -10.02 -6.14 5.15
C MET A 259 -10.63 -6.98 6.27
N ARG A 260 -9.79 -7.54 7.15
CA ARG A 260 -10.22 -8.40 8.25
C ARG A 260 -11.05 -7.65 9.28
N VAL A 261 -10.58 -6.49 9.78
CA VAL A 261 -11.28 -5.72 10.82
C VAL A 261 -12.71 -5.43 10.40
N TRP A 262 -12.89 -4.91 9.18
CA TRP A 262 -14.20 -4.60 8.65
C TRP A 262 -15.06 -5.83 8.41
N GLN A 263 -14.52 -6.88 7.79
CA GLN A 263 -15.28 -8.10 7.52
C GLN A 263 -15.69 -8.81 8.82
N CYS A 264 -14.90 -8.71 9.90
CA CYS A 264 -15.13 -9.42 11.15
C CYS A 264 -15.82 -8.56 12.24
N GLY A 265 -16.49 -7.48 11.85
CA GLY A 265 -17.40 -6.72 12.72
C GLY A 265 -16.79 -5.55 13.49
N GLY A 266 -15.50 -5.25 13.30
CA GLY A 266 -14.87 -4.03 13.81
C GLY A 266 -14.93 -2.87 12.81
N SER A 267 -14.21 -1.79 13.13
CA SER A 267 -14.09 -0.64 12.23
C SER A 267 -12.71 0.01 12.28
N MET A 268 -12.42 0.82 11.26
CA MET A 268 -11.21 1.63 11.20
C MET A 268 -11.54 3.09 10.95
N GLU A 269 -10.86 3.98 11.68
CA GLU A 269 -11.08 5.42 11.61
C GLU A 269 -9.76 6.19 11.61
N VAL A 270 -9.65 7.22 10.78
CA VAL A 270 -8.60 8.26 10.86
C VAL A 270 -9.18 9.43 11.64
N LEU A 271 -8.45 9.93 12.65
CA LEU A 271 -8.88 11.05 13.48
C LEU A 271 -8.14 12.35 13.12
N PRO A 272 -8.83 13.34 12.50
CA PRO A 272 -8.24 14.64 12.20
C PRO A 272 -7.63 15.38 13.40
N CYS A 273 -8.19 15.18 14.60
CA CYS A 273 -7.73 15.81 15.82
C CYS A 273 -6.47 15.15 16.43
N ALA A 274 -6.16 13.92 16.05
CA ALA A 274 -4.95 13.22 16.47
C ALA A 274 -3.92 13.30 15.34
N ARG A 275 -2.85 14.09 15.50
CA ARG A 275 -1.84 14.27 14.45
C ARG A 275 -0.47 13.77 14.88
N VAL A 276 0.16 13.03 13.99
CA VAL A 276 1.53 12.53 14.14
C VAL A 276 2.29 12.81 12.86
N ALA A 277 3.44 13.46 12.96
CA ALA A 277 4.31 13.69 11.81
C ALA A 277 5.17 12.44 11.58
N HIS A 278 5.27 11.98 10.34
CA HIS A 278 6.05 10.81 9.93
C HIS A 278 7.07 11.22 8.87
N MET A 279 8.28 10.70 8.97
CA MET A 279 9.33 10.98 8.00
C MET A 279 9.20 10.10 6.76
N GLU A 280 8.89 10.73 5.63
CA GLU A 280 8.98 10.09 4.33
C GLU A 280 10.44 9.76 3.98
N ARG A 281 10.68 8.66 3.27
CA ARG A 281 12.01 8.26 2.82
C ARG A 281 12.08 8.31 1.30
N THR A 282 13.24 8.67 0.76
CA THR A 282 13.51 8.59 -0.68
C THR A 282 13.67 7.15 -1.18
N LYS A 283 14.06 6.22 -0.30
CA LYS A 283 14.19 4.78 -0.56
C LYS A 283 13.82 3.99 0.69
N LYS A 284 13.26 2.80 0.51
CA LYS A 284 13.06 1.82 1.60
C LYS A 284 14.34 0.98 1.77
N PRO A 285 15.10 1.10 2.87
CA PRO A 285 16.41 0.44 3.02
C PRO A 285 16.32 -1.00 3.55
N TYR A 286 15.12 -1.60 3.57
CA TYR A 286 14.87 -2.84 4.30
C TYR A 286 15.27 -4.10 3.51
N ASN A 287 15.10 -4.12 2.19
CA ASN A 287 15.45 -5.27 1.34
C ASN A 287 15.56 -4.83 -0.12
N ASP A 288 16.34 -5.54 -0.93
CA ASP A 288 16.48 -5.28 -2.36
C ASP A 288 15.37 -5.95 -3.20
N ASP A 289 14.74 -7.02 -2.70
CA ASP A 289 13.66 -7.76 -3.39
C ASP A 289 12.28 -7.54 -2.75
N ILE A 290 11.87 -6.28 -2.63
CA ILE A 290 10.57 -5.91 -2.03
C ILE A 290 9.41 -6.47 -2.86
N ASP A 291 9.57 -6.57 -4.18
CA ASP A 291 8.52 -6.99 -5.09
C ASP A 291 8.12 -8.46 -4.89
N TYR A 292 9.08 -9.37 -4.67
CA TYR A 292 8.77 -10.76 -4.35
C TYR A 292 7.94 -10.89 -3.06
N TYR A 293 8.38 -10.26 -1.97
CA TYR A 293 7.68 -10.35 -0.67
C TYR A 293 6.31 -9.67 -0.71
N ALA A 294 6.20 -8.51 -1.37
CA ALA A 294 4.92 -7.82 -1.54
C ALA A 294 3.94 -8.69 -2.33
N LYS A 295 4.39 -9.31 -3.43
CA LYS A 295 3.59 -10.24 -4.25
C LYS A 295 3.14 -11.45 -3.44
N ARG A 296 4.05 -12.07 -2.69
CA ARG A 296 3.79 -13.22 -1.82
C ARG A 296 2.73 -12.89 -0.76
N ASN A 297 2.93 -11.79 -0.02
CA ASN A 297 2.01 -11.37 1.04
C ASN A 297 0.65 -10.95 0.47
N ALA A 298 0.63 -10.33 -0.71
CA ALA A 298 -0.62 -9.97 -1.38
C ALA A 298 -1.45 -11.21 -1.76
N LEU A 299 -0.81 -12.27 -2.24
CA LEU A 299 -1.47 -13.55 -2.49
C LEU A 299 -2.04 -14.17 -1.21
N ARG A 300 -1.29 -14.16 -0.11
CA ARG A 300 -1.81 -14.65 1.20
C ARG A 300 -3.07 -13.92 1.60
N ALA A 301 -3.07 -12.59 1.51
CA ALA A 301 -4.25 -11.78 1.85
C ALA A 301 -5.42 -12.07 0.90
N ALA A 302 -5.15 -12.20 -0.40
CA ALA A 302 -6.17 -12.46 -1.41
C ALA A 302 -6.86 -13.82 -1.23
N GLU A 303 -6.08 -14.88 -0.98
CA GLU A 303 -6.61 -16.23 -0.79
C GLU A 303 -7.49 -16.36 0.46
N VAL A 304 -7.27 -15.53 1.48
CA VAL A 304 -8.05 -15.58 2.72
C VAL A 304 -9.25 -14.65 2.70
N TRP A 305 -9.10 -13.42 2.20
CA TRP A 305 -10.03 -12.32 2.47
C TRP A 305 -10.79 -11.80 1.25
N MET A 306 -10.42 -12.20 0.03
CA MET A 306 -10.94 -11.57 -1.19
C MET A 306 -11.89 -12.46 -2.01
N ASP A 307 -12.22 -13.66 -1.54
CA ASP A 307 -13.17 -14.56 -2.20
C ASP A 307 -12.85 -14.72 -3.71
N ASP A 308 -13.85 -14.65 -4.59
CA ASP A 308 -13.65 -14.71 -6.05
C ASP A 308 -12.94 -13.46 -6.63
N TYR A 309 -12.88 -12.37 -5.87
CA TYR A 309 -12.17 -11.14 -6.26
C TYR A 309 -10.65 -11.29 -6.15
N LYS A 310 -10.14 -12.38 -5.56
CA LYS A 310 -8.69 -12.68 -5.58
C LYS A 310 -8.11 -12.65 -6.99
N SER A 311 -8.91 -13.03 -8.00
CA SER A 311 -8.59 -12.90 -9.43
C SER A 311 -8.00 -11.53 -9.81
N HIS A 312 -8.42 -10.45 -9.16
CA HIS A 312 -7.95 -9.10 -9.44
C HIS A 312 -6.52 -8.86 -8.95
N VAL A 313 -6.12 -9.49 -7.85
CA VAL A 313 -4.73 -9.48 -7.37
C VAL A 313 -3.84 -10.25 -8.33
N TYR A 314 -4.31 -11.41 -8.80
CA TYR A 314 -3.59 -12.19 -9.81
C TYR A 314 -3.42 -11.41 -11.13
N MET A 315 -4.44 -10.65 -11.54
CA MET A 315 -4.34 -9.76 -12.70
C MET A 315 -3.33 -8.63 -12.48
N ALA A 316 -3.41 -7.93 -11.34
CA ALA A 316 -2.53 -6.80 -11.04
C ALA A 316 -1.04 -7.18 -11.03
N TRP A 317 -0.74 -8.40 -10.57
CA TRP A 317 0.62 -8.93 -10.48
C TRP A 317 1.04 -9.84 -11.65
N ASN A 318 0.19 -9.96 -12.68
CA ASN A 318 0.40 -10.82 -13.86
C ASN A 318 0.74 -12.28 -13.52
N ILE A 319 0.02 -12.84 -12.55
CA ILE A 319 0.25 -14.19 -12.01
C ILE A 319 -0.72 -15.17 -12.66
N PRO A 320 -0.28 -16.36 -13.14
CA PRO A 320 -1.19 -17.38 -13.63
C PRO A 320 -2.05 -17.96 -12.50
N PHE A 321 -3.35 -18.16 -12.74
CA PHE A 321 -4.28 -18.61 -11.68
C PHE A 321 -4.06 -20.07 -11.23
N ASN A 322 -3.79 -21.00 -12.16
CA ASN A 322 -3.64 -22.43 -11.85
C ASN A 322 -2.21 -22.83 -11.41
N ASN A 323 -1.23 -21.96 -11.65
CA ASN A 323 0.15 -22.18 -11.24
C ASN A 323 0.83 -20.82 -11.02
N PRO A 324 0.68 -20.21 -9.82
CA PRO A 324 1.13 -18.85 -9.58
C PRO A 324 2.65 -18.69 -9.68
N GLY A 325 3.42 -19.77 -9.55
CA GLY A 325 4.89 -19.69 -9.53
C GLY A 325 5.45 -18.91 -8.34
N VAL A 326 4.60 -18.57 -7.37
CA VAL A 326 4.93 -17.87 -6.12
C VAL A 326 4.38 -18.73 -4.99
N ASP A 327 5.27 -19.21 -4.13
CA ASP A 327 4.87 -19.94 -2.93
C ASP A 327 4.50 -18.96 -1.83
N PHE A 328 3.20 -18.77 -1.62
CA PHE A 328 2.66 -17.93 -0.56
C PHE A 328 2.47 -18.67 0.76
N GLY A 329 2.82 -19.96 0.83
CA GLY A 329 2.74 -20.80 2.03
C GLY A 329 1.32 -21.14 2.47
N ASP A 330 1.20 -21.86 3.59
CA ASP A 330 -0.09 -22.26 4.14
C ASP A 330 -0.86 -21.06 4.75
N VAL A 331 -2.15 -21.00 4.46
CA VAL A 331 -3.10 -19.98 4.94
C VAL A 331 -4.28 -20.61 5.69
N SER A 332 -4.24 -21.91 5.96
CA SER A 332 -5.34 -22.68 6.60
C SER A 332 -5.76 -22.10 7.94
N GLU A 333 -4.81 -21.66 8.78
CA GLU A 333 -5.11 -21.02 10.07
C GLU A 333 -5.87 -19.71 9.90
N ARG A 334 -5.52 -18.91 8.89
CA ARG A 334 -6.18 -17.63 8.59
C ARG A 334 -7.60 -17.85 8.06
N ILE A 335 -7.80 -18.88 7.23
CA ILE A 335 -9.13 -19.30 6.78
C ILE A 335 -9.99 -19.80 7.96
N ALA A 336 -9.41 -20.60 8.86
CA ALA A 336 -10.10 -21.09 10.05
C ALA A 336 -10.51 -19.94 10.98
N LEU A 337 -9.63 -18.94 11.16
CA LEU A 337 -9.93 -17.72 11.91
C LEU A 337 -11.11 -16.95 11.29
N ARG A 338 -11.09 -16.72 9.97
CA ARG A 338 -12.18 -16.04 9.25
C ARG A 338 -13.53 -16.75 9.47
N LYS A 339 -13.54 -18.08 9.43
CA LYS A 339 -14.74 -18.89 9.71
C LYS A 339 -15.19 -18.78 11.16
N LYS A 340 -14.24 -18.87 12.11
CA LYS A 340 -14.51 -18.79 13.56
C LYS A 340 -15.16 -17.45 13.94
N LEU A 341 -14.67 -16.36 13.37
CA LEU A 341 -15.18 -15.00 13.62
C LEU A 341 -16.44 -14.66 12.82
N GLN A 342 -16.94 -15.59 11.99
CA GLN A 342 -18.14 -15.40 11.16
C GLN A 342 -18.06 -14.13 10.29
N CYS A 343 -16.89 -13.86 9.72
CA CYS A 343 -16.67 -12.63 8.98
C CYS A 343 -17.51 -12.57 7.69
N HIS A 344 -17.92 -11.36 7.32
CA HIS A 344 -18.60 -11.05 6.07
C HIS A 344 -17.75 -11.39 4.83
N SER A 345 -18.41 -11.42 3.66
CA SER A 345 -17.74 -11.61 2.37
C SER A 345 -17.00 -10.36 1.92
N PHE A 346 -16.08 -10.53 0.98
CA PHE A 346 -15.41 -9.41 0.32
C PHE A 346 -16.37 -8.57 -0.51
N GLN A 347 -17.42 -9.18 -1.07
CA GLN A 347 -18.50 -8.44 -1.74
C GLN A 347 -19.19 -7.46 -0.77
N TRP A 348 -19.48 -7.90 0.47
CA TRP A 348 -20.04 -7.03 1.49
C TRP A 348 -19.07 -5.89 1.82
N TYR A 349 -17.76 -6.18 1.93
CA TYR A 349 -16.73 -5.16 2.18
C TYR A 349 -16.71 -4.10 1.08
N LEU A 350 -16.70 -4.49 -0.20
CA LEU A 350 -16.76 -3.55 -1.32
C LEU A 350 -18.04 -2.70 -1.28
N GLN A 351 -19.19 -3.29 -0.95
CA GLN A 351 -20.45 -2.54 -0.94
C GLN A 351 -20.61 -1.58 0.24
N ASN A 352 -20.05 -1.90 1.41
CA ASN A 352 -20.34 -1.19 2.67
C ASN A 352 -19.15 -0.39 3.22
N VAL A 353 -17.94 -0.66 2.72
CA VAL A 353 -16.69 -0.09 3.24
C VAL A 353 -15.91 0.60 2.14
N TYR A 354 -15.73 -0.04 0.98
CA TYR A 354 -14.93 0.51 -0.12
C TYR A 354 -15.65 0.51 -1.49
N PRO A 355 -16.81 1.18 -1.62
CA PRO A 355 -17.63 1.17 -2.84
C PRO A 355 -16.97 1.87 -4.04
N GLU A 356 -15.98 2.72 -3.78
CA GLU A 356 -15.23 3.44 -4.80
C GLU A 356 -14.21 2.56 -5.54
N MET A 357 -13.86 1.39 -5.00
CA MET A 357 -12.89 0.48 -5.59
C MET A 357 -13.45 -0.13 -6.88
N ARG A 358 -12.72 0.03 -7.99
CA ARG A 358 -13.19 -0.40 -9.31
C ARG A 358 -13.07 -1.91 -9.46
N VAL A 359 -14.08 -2.58 -10.02
CA VAL A 359 -14.12 -4.06 -10.17
C VAL A 359 -14.06 -4.47 -11.66
N TYR A 360 -13.47 -5.63 -11.94
CA TYR A 360 -13.15 -6.18 -13.27
C TYR A 360 -13.67 -7.62 -13.48
N ASN A 361 -14.90 -7.89 -13.01
CA ASN A 361 -15.55 -9.21 -13.04
C ASN A 361 -15.83 -9.74 -14.47
N ASP A 362 -15.79 -8.86 -15.47
CA ASP A 362 -15.99 -9.13 -16.90
C ASP A 362 -14.76 -9.74 -17.58
N THR A 363 -13.64 -9.88 -16.88
CA THR A 363 -12.37 -10.32 -17.48
C THR A 363 -12.37 -11.84 -17.77
N ILE A 364 -11.98 -12.20 -18.99
CA ILE A 364 -11.83 -13.61 -19.42
C ILE A 364 -10.37 -14.04 -19.32
N THR A 365 -9.46 -13.23 -19.88
CA THR A 365 -8.03 -13.51 -20.01
C THR A 365 -7.23 -12.23 -19.83
N TYR A 366 -5.99 -12.35 -19.35
CA TYR A 366 -5.15 -11.22 -19.00
C TYR A 366 -3.65 -11.55 -19.08
N GLY A 367 -2.82 -10.51 -18.99
CA GLY A 367 -1.37 -10.60 -18.99
C GLY A 367 -0.77 -10.13 -20.31
N GLU A 368 0.44 -10.59 -20.58
CA GLU A 368 1.17 -10.22 -21.80
C GLU A 368 0.45 -10.73 -23.06
N VAL A 369 0.41 -9.88 -24.10
CA VAL A 369 -0.16 -10.21 -25.41
C VAL A 369 0.95 -10.35 -26.42
N ARG A 370 1.14 -11.56 -26.96
CA ARG A 370 2.25 -11.90 -27.85
C ARG A 370 1.76 -12.31 -29.23
N ASN A 371 2.48 -11.91 -30.27
CA ASN A 371 2.21 -12.30 -31.65
C ASN A 371 3.16 -13.42 -32.10
N SER A 372 2.66 -14.39 -32.84
CA SER A 372 3.45 -15.52 -33.34
C SER A 372 4.61 -15.15 -34.27
N LYS A 373 4.54 -14.01 -34.97
CA LYS A 373 5.62 -13.48 -35.84
C LYS A 373 6.65 -12.63 -35.09
N ALA A 374 6.39 -12.28 -33.83
CA ALA A 374 7.24 -11.41 -33.02
C ALA A 374 7.27 -11.89 -31.56
N SER A 375 7.74 -13.13 -31.35
CA SER A 375 7.65 -13.81 -30.05
C SER A 375 8.42 -13.13 -28.90
N GLY A 376 9.46 -12.34 -29.22
CA GLY A 376 10.22 -11.53 -28.25
C GLY A 376 9.61 -10.17 -27.93
N TYR A 377 8.48 -9.82 -28.56
CA TYR A 377 7.82 -8.54 -28.41
C TYR A 377 6.37 -8.70 -27.94
N CYS A 378 5.94 -7.75 -27.12
CA CYS A 378 4.65 -7.72 -26.47
C CYS A 378 3.90 -6.45 -26.90
N LEU A 379 2.57 -6.54 -26.93
CA LEU A 379 1.71 -5.37 -27.00
C LEU A 379 1.96 -4.51 -25.76
N ASP A 380 2.20 -3.22 -25.95
CA ASP A 380 2.57 -2.29 -24.89
C ASP A 380 1.77 -0.99 -25.01
N GLN A 381 1.35 -0.44 -23.87
CA GLN A 381 0.65 0.84 -23.78
C GLN A 381 1.47 2.00 -24.39
N GLY A 382 2.79 1.89 -24.41
CA GLY A 382 3.69 2.96 -24.78
C GLY A 382 3.67 4.11 -23.77
N PRO A 383 4.23 5.27 -24.13
CA PRO A 383 4.17 6.47 -23.31
C PRO A 383 2.72 6.85 -22.99
N ASN A 384 2.46 7.31 -21.76
CA ASN A 384 1.11 7.62 -21.30
C ASN A 384 0.38 8.68 -22.17
N ASP A 385 1.12 9.58 -22.81
CA ASP A 385 0.58 10.74 -23.51
C ASP A 385 0.27 10.48 -25.00
N ASP A 386 0.89 9.47 -25.61
CA ASP A 386 0.80 9.22 -27.06
C ASP A 386 -0.51 8.56 -27.49
N ASN A 387 -1.33 8.07 -26.54
CA ASN A 387 -2.62 7.41 -26.78
C ASN A 387 -2.58 6.39 -27.94
N SER A 388 -1.43 5.72 -28.12
CA SER A 388 -1.17 4.82 -29.24
C SER A 388 -0.48 3.58 -28.70
N ALA A 389 -1.06 2.41 -28.96
CA ALA A 389 -0.45 1.15 -28.55
C ALA A 389 0.77 0.86 -29.44
N ILE A 390 1.82 0.34 -28.84
CA ILE A 390 3.07 0.02 -29.53
C ILE A 390 3.39 -1.47 -29.38
N LEU A 391 4.44 -1.89 -30.10
CA LEU A 391 5.07 -3.19 -29.91
C LEU A 391 6.44 -2.95 -29.28
N TYR A 392 6.73 -3.59 -28.15
CA TYR A 392 7.96 -3.37 -27.38
C TYR A 392 8.55 -4.70 -26.88
N PRO A 393 9.88 -4.83 -26.68
CA PRO A 393 10.46 -6.02 -26.07
C PRO A 393 9.73 -6.43 -24.79
N CYS A 394 9.39 -7.71 -24.67
CA CYS A 394 8.63 -8.20 -23.52
C CYS A 394 9.46 -8.03 -22.22
N HIS A 395 8.95 -7.24 -21.28
CA HIS A 395 9.54 -7.01 -19.97
C HIS A 395 8.56 -7.32 -18.82
N GLY A 396 7.28 -7.57 -19.11
CA GLY A 396 6.30 -8.04 -18.12
C GLY A 396 5.87 -7.00 -17.07
N MET A 397 6.20 -5.72 -17.29
CA MET A 397 5.79 -4.61 -16.41
C MET A 397 4.35 -4.19 -16.73
N THR A 398 3.78 -3.31 -15.89
CA THR A 398 2.37 -2.91 -15.95
C THR A 398 1.91 -2.34 -17.30
N SER A 399 2.80 -1.72 -18.09
CA SER A 399 2.46 -1.21 -19.44
C SER A 399 2.14 -2.32 -20.46
N GLN A 400 2.61 -3.56 -20.23
CA GLN A 400 2.40 -4.72 -21.10
C GLN A 400 1.28 -5.64 -20.61
N LEU A 401 0.59 -5.25 -19.55
CA LEU A 401 -0.54 -6.00 -19.05
C LEU A 401 -1.77 -5.64 -19.87
N ALA A 402 -2.38 -6.64 -20.48
CA ALA A 402 -3.68 -6.49 -21.09
C ALA A 402 -4.74 -7.28 -20.34
N ARG A 403 -6.00 -6.89 -20.52
CA ARG A 403 -7.17 -7.69 -20.18
C ARG A 403 -8.12 -7.73 -21.36
N TYR A 404 -8.73 -8.89 -21.58
CA TYR A 404 -9.79 -9.09 -22.56
C TYR A 404 -11.09 -9.45 -21.84
N THR A 405 -12.17 -8.72 -22.15
CA THR A 405 -13.46 -8.81 -21.44
C THR A 405 -14.49 -9.63 -22.21
N SER A 406 -15.57 -10.03 -21.54
CA SER A 406 -16.72 -10.73 -22.14
C SER A 406 -17.41 -9.95 -23.25
N GLU A 407 -17.33 -8.63 -23.23
CA GLU A 407 -17.92 -7.75 -24.23
C GLU A 407 -17.03 -7.64 -25.48
N GLY A 408 -15.78 -8.13 -25.40
CA GLY A 408 -14.80 -8.05 -26.47
C GLY A 408 -13.90 -6.81 -26.38
N LEU A 409 -13.76 -6.19 -25.20
CA LEU A 409 -12.81 -5.09 -25.02
C LEU A 409 -11.41 -5.64 -24.78
N LEU A 410 -10.43 -5.13 -25.53
CA LEU A 410 -9.02 -5.34 -25.24
C LEU A 410 -8.45 -4.08 -24.60
N GLN A 411 -8.09 -4.16 -23.32
CA GLN A 411 -7.59 -3.04 -22.54
C GLN A 411 -6.13 -3.26 -22.17
N LEU A 412 -5.36 -2.18 -22.18
CA LEU A 412 -3.90 -2.23 -22.07
C LEU A 412 -3.43 -1.22 -21.01
N GLY A 413 -2.55 -1.69 -20.12
CA GLY A 413 -2.01 -0.91 -19.01
C GLY A 413 -2.40 -1.43 -17.62
N PRO A 414 -2.01 -0.69 -16.56
CA PRO A 414 -2.35 -1.05 -15.19
C PRO A 414 -3.87 -1.01 -14.96
N LEU A 415 -4.33 -1.81 -14.01
CA LEU A 415 -5.70 -1.72 -13.50
C LEU A 415 -5.91 -0.37 -12.81
N GLY A 416 -7.00 0.30 -13.15
CA GLY A 416 -7.48 1.46 -12.42
C GLY A 416 -7.83 1.09 -10.97
N SER A 417 -7.55 2.00 -10.04
CA SER A 417 -7.76 1.78 -8.61
C SER A 417 -9.19 2.10 -8.18
N THR A 418 -9.66 3.32 -8.44
CA THR A 418 -11.00 3.79 -8.03
C THR A 418 -11.84 4.22 -9.23
N MET A 419 -13.15 4.42 -9.00
CA MET A 419 -14.08 4.94 -10.00
C MET A 419 -13.78 6.41 -10.37
N PHE A 420 -13.10 7.16 -9.50
CA PHE A 420 -12.77 8.58 -9.71
C PHE A 420 -11.45 8.81 -10.44
N LEU A 421 -10.60 7.77 -10.52
CA LEU A 421 -9.32 7.83 -11.22
C LEU A 421 -9.44 7.22 -12.63
N PRO A 422 -8.56 7.63 -13.57
CA PRO A 422 -8.55 7.08 -14.92
C PRO A 422 -8.46 5.54 -14.92
N ASN A 423 -9.25 4.92 -15.79
CA ASN A 423 -9.20 3.46 -15.98
C ASN A 423 -8.16 3.07 -17.04
N THR A 424 -7.88 1.78 -17.12
CA THR A 424 -7.15 1.16 -18.22
C THR A 424 -7.76 1.54 -19.57
N LYS A 425 -6.93 1.97 -20.52
CA LYS A 425 -7.36 2.41 -21.85
C LYS A 425 -7.75 1.21 -22.71
N CYS A 426 -8.74 1.38 -23.59
CA CYS A 426 -9.16 0.37 -24.56
C CYS A 426 -8.41 0.56 -25.89
N LEU A 427 -8.03 -0.54 -26.53
CA LEU A 427 -7.54 -0.57 -27.90
C LEU A 427 -8.70 -0.30 -28.87
N VAL A 428 -8.50 0.63 -29.81
CA VAL A 428 -9.52 1.10 -30.74
C VAL A 428 -9.01 1.02 -32.17
N ASP A 429 -9.89 0.53 -33.05
CA ASP A 429 -9.74 0.67 -34.48
C ASP A 429 -10.59 1.83 -35.00
N GLU A 430 -9.96 2.94 -35.40
CA GLU A 430 -10.67 4.12 -35.92
C GLU A 430 -11.15 3.99 -37.38
N GLY A 431 -10.88 2.86 -38.03
CA GLY A 431 -11.31 2.58 -39.41
C GLY A 431 -10.54 3.32 -40.51
N ARG A 432 -9.95 4.48 -40.19
CA ARG A 432 -9.24 5.34 -41.16
C ARG A 432 -7.71 5.23 -41.09
N GLY A 433 -7.18 4.81 -39.95
CA GLY A 433 -5.73 4.66 -39.70
C GLY A 433 -5.20 3.26 -39.95
N ARG A 434 -3.86 3.16 -40.02
CA ARG A 434 -3.12 1.89 -40.00
C ARG A 434 -2.63 1.49 -38.62
N THR A 435 -2.62 2.38 -37.64
CA THR A 435 -2.18 2.12 -36.28
C THR A 435 -3.40 2.13 -35.34
N PRO A 436 -3.44 1.22 -34.34
CA PRO A 436 -4.50 1.26 -33.34
C PRO A 436 -4.28 2.43 -32.36
N SER A 437 -5.36 2.98 -31.81
CA SER A 437 -5.30 4.00 -30.75
C SER A 437 -5.74 3.45 -29.41
N LEU A 438 -5.38 4.13 -28.33
CA LEU A 438 -5.78 3.83 -26.95
C LEU A 438 -6.68 4.95 -26.45
N LYS A 439 -7.92 4.62 -26.05
CA LYS A 439 -8.89 5.60 -25.56
C LYS A 439 -9.41 5.26 -24.18
N THR A 440 -9.64 6.30 -23.38
CA THR A 440 -10.32 6.19 -22.09
C THR A 440 -11.81 5.90 -22.25
N PHE A 441 -12.42 5.44 -21.15
CA PHE A 441 -13.84 5.16 -21.09
C PHE A 441 -14.61 6.44 -20.73
N ASP A 442 -14.98 7.22 -21.73
CA ASP A 442 -15.68 8.48 -21.53
C ASP A 442 -17.20 8.25 -21.65
N GLY A 443 -17.80 7.56 -20.67
CA GLY A 443 -19.23 7.62 -20.31
C GLY A 443 -20.33 7.42 -21.38
N ALA A 444 -20.03 7.19 -22.66
CA ALA A 444 -20.98 7.21 -23.75
C ALA A 444 -20.70 6.03 -24.71
N SER A 445 -21.64 5.07 -24.72
CA SER A 445 -21.81 3.97 -25.68
C SER A 445 -20.56 3.15 -26.06
N LEU A 446 -20.65 1.83 -25.94
CA LEU A 446 -19.68 0.90 -26.54
C LEU A 446 -19.71 1.06 -28.07
N SER A 447 -18.89 1.98 -28.60
CA SER A 447 -18.66 2.08 -30.04
C SER A 447 -18.10 0.74 -30.53
N SER A 448 -18.67 0.21 -31.62
CA SER A 448 -18.21 -1.01 -32.29
C SER A 448 -16.71 -0.99 -32.58
N GLN A 449 -16.14 0.20 -32.79
CA GLN A 449 -14.71 0.46 -33.02
C GLN A 449 -13.78 -0.02 -31.91
N ARG A 450 -14.31 -0.24 -30.70
CA ARG A 450 -13.55 -0.70 -29.52
C ARG A 450 -13.66 -2.21 -29.30
N LEU A 451 -14.52 -2.88 -30.06
CA LEU A 451 -14.84 -4.29 -29.86
C LEU A 451 -13.99 -5.17 -30.76
N TRP A 452 -13.42 -6.20 -30.16
CA TRP A 452 -12.53 -7.15 -30.80
C TRP A 452 -13.02 -8.58 -30.57
N ASP A 453 -13.01 -9.39 -31.61
CA ASP A 453 -13.12 -10.85 -31.51
C ASP A 453 -11.73 -11.45 -31.32
N PHE A 454 -11.58 -12.25 -30.27
CA PHE A 454 -10.34 -12.91 -29.93
C PHE A 454 -10.59 -14.38 -29.54
N SER A 455 -9.71 -15.24 -30.03
CA SER A 455 -9.57 -16.63 -29.58
C SER A 455 -8.10 -16.94 -29.38
N GLN A 456 -7.77 -17.81 -28.41
CA GLN A 456 -6.39 -18.14 -28.10
C GLN A 456 -5.69 -18.75 -29.32
N ASN A 457 -4.51 -18.23 -29.67
CA ASN A 457 -3.76 -18.60 -30.88
C ASN A 457 -4.51 -18.32 -32.19
N GLY A 458 -5.53 -17.45 -32.16
CA GLY A 458 -6.24 -16.94 -33.32
C GLY A 458 -5.89 -15.47 -33.62
N PRO A 459 -6.53 -14.87 -34.64
CA PRO A 459 -6.43 -13.44 -34.90
C PRO A 459 -7.17 -12.61 -33.83
N ILE A 460 -6.81 -11.34 -33.72
CA ILE A 460 -7.58 -10.31 -33.00
C ILE A 460 -8.27 -9.45 -34.07
N ILE A 461 -9.59 -9.54 -34.20
CA ILE A 461 -10.38 -8.96 -35.31
C ILE A 461 -11.26 -7.82 -34.78
N SER A 462 -11.18 -6.65 -35.38
CA SER A 462 -12.10 -5.53 -35.10
C SER A 462 -13.50 -5.88 -35.57
N ARG A 463 -14.50 -5.83 -34.68
CA ARG A 463 -15.91 -6.12 -35.02
C ARG A 463 -16.52 -5.08 -35.96
N ASP A 464 -16.00 -3.85 -35.94
CA ASP A 464 -16.50 -2.75 -36.76
C ASP A 464 -16.03 -2.86 -38.22
N THR A 465 -14.73 -3.14 -38.41
CA THR A 465 -14.10 -3.05 -39.74
C THR A 465 -13.76 -4.41 -40.36
N GLY A 466 -13.80 -5.48 -39.55
CA GLY A 466 -13.31 -6.81 -39.95
C GLY A 466 -11.79 -6.90 -40.15
N ARG A 467 -11.04 -5.84 -39.80
CA ARG A 467 -9.57 -5.81 -39.89
C ARG A 467 -8.92 -6.49 -38.69
N CYS A 468 -7.73 -7.03 -38.88
CA CYS A 468 -6.95 -7.67 -37.84
C CYS A 468 -5.87 -6.75 -37.27
N LEU A 469 -5.64 -6.87 -35.96
CA LEU A 469 -4.43 -6.40 -35.31
C LEU A 469 -3.26 -7.29 -35.75
N GLU A 470 -2.19 -6.70 -36.27
CA GLU A 470 -1.07 -7.41 -36.87
C GLU A 470 0.27 -6.72 -36.60
N VAL A 471 1.36 -7.46 -36.83
CA VAL A 471 2.73 -6.95 -36.81
C VAL A 471 3.28 -6.92 -38.24
N GLU A 472 3.89 -5.80 -38.63
CA GLU A 472 4.59 -5.63 -39.91
C GLU A 472 6.06 -5.23 -39.65
N MET A 473 6.97 -5.57 -40.58
CA MET A 473 8.34 -5.05 -40.55
C MET A 473 8.37 -3.60 -41.04
N SER A 474 8.97 -2.70 -40.28
CA SER A 474 9.09 -1.29 -40.66
C SER A 474 10.48 -0.73 -40.38
N LYS A 475 11.11 -0.15 -41.40
CA LYS A 475 12.42 0.51 -41.28
C LYS A 475 12.38 1.79 -40.42
N GLU A 476 11.20 2.38 -40.25
CA GLU A 476 10.99 3.62 -39.48
C GLU A 476 10.75 3.35 -37.99
N SER A 477 10.49 2.09 -37.61
CA SER A 477 10.24 1.71 -36.23
C SER A 477 11.55 1.39 -35.49
N SER A 478 11.64 1.79 -34.22
CA SER A 478 12.86 1.66 -33.39
C SER A 478 13.41 0.23 -33.28
N PHE A 479 12.54 -0.77 -33.44
CA PHE A 479 12.89 -2.19 -33.36
C PHE A 479 12.64 -2.96 -34.65
N GLY A 480 12.43 -2.27 -35.78
CA GLY A 480 12.15 -2.90 -37.07
C GLY A 480 10.77 -3.54 -37.19
N LEU A 481 9.93 -3.46 -36.15
CA LEU A 481 8.56 -3.98 -36.11
C LEU A 481 7.58 -2.87 -35.73
N ARG A 482 6.42 -2.85 -36.40
CA ARG A 482 5.31 -1.93 -36.12
C ARG A 482 4.02 -2.69 -35.90
N LEU A 483 3.24 -2.25 -34.92
CA LEU A 483 1.86 -2.67 -34.69
C LEU A 483 0.91 -1.97 -35.68
N VAL A 484 0.07 -2.75 -36.37
CA VAL A 484 -0.86 -2.22 -37.37
C VAL A 484 -2.24 -2.88 -37.32
N VAL A 485 -3.24 -2.20 -37.88
CA VAL A 485 -4.59 -2.72 -38.13
C VAL A 485 -4.83 -2.78 -39.63
N GLN A 486 -4.91 -3.99 -40.17
CA GLN A 486 -4.98 -4.23 -41.62
C GLN A 486 -5.80 -5.47 -41.98
N ARG A 487 -5.89 -5.81 -43.27
CA ARG A 487 -6.56 -7.04 -43.71
C ARG A 487 -5.87 -8.27 -43.11
N CYS A 488 -6.65 -9.19 -42.58
CA CYS A 488 -6.14 -10.38 -41.91
C CYS A 488 -5.25 -11.24 -42.82
N SER A 489 -4.02 -11.50 -42.38
CA SER A 489 -3.00 -12.34 -43.01
C SER A 489 -2.75 -13.65 -42.26
N GLY A 490 -3.57 -13.95 -41.24
CA GLY A 490 -3.50 -15.19 -40.45
C GLY A 490 -2.51 -15.14 -39.29
N GLN A 491 -2.12 -13.95 -38.82
CA GLN A 491 -1.29 -13.81 -37.61
C GLN A 491 -2.06 -14.28 -36.37
N ARG A 492 -1.32 -14.86 -35.43
CA ARG A 492 -1.88 -15.46 -34.22
C ARG A 492 -1.42 -14.70 -32.99
N TRP A 493 -2.36 -14.38 -32.12
CA TRP A 493 -2.11 -13.73 -30.86
C TRP A 493 -2.39 -14.66 -29.69
N ASN A 494 -1.66 -14.47 -28.61
CA ASN A 494 -1.79 -15.24 -27.39
C ASN A 494 -1.82 -14.27 -26.21
N ILE A 495 -2.79 -14.45 -25.30
CA ILE A 495 -2.82 -13.78 -24.01
C ILE A 495 -2.45 -14.80 -22.93
N ARG A 496 -1.49 -14.43 -22.09
CA ARG A 496 -0.74 -15.36 -21.22
C ARG A 496 -1.61 -16.12 -20.21
N ASN A 497 -2.51 -15.45 -19.48
CA ASN A 497 -3.22 -16.00 -18.33
C ASN A 497 -4.74 -16.04 -18.54
N TRP A 498 -5.44 -16.96 -17.89
CA TRP A 498 -6.89 -17.16 -18.02
C TRP A 498 -7.54 -17.24 -16.64
N ILE A 499 -8.67 -16.52 -16.45
CA ILE A 499 -9.45 -16.57 -15.19
C ILE A 499 -10.34 -17.81 -15.16
N LYS A 500 -10.97 -18.12 -16.29
CA LYS A 500 -11.73 -19.36 -16.50
C LYS A 500 -11.11 -20.07 -17.69
N THR A 501 -10.75 -21.35 -17.54
CA THR A 501 -10.26 -22.15 -18.66
C THR A 501 -11.30 -22.12 -19.79
N PRO A 502 -10.89 -21.83 -21.04
CA PRO A 502 -11.79 -21.94 -22.16
C PRO A 502 -12.32 -23.38 -22.19
N ARG A 503 -13.64 -23.54 -22.19
CA ARG A 503 -14.23 -24.85 -22.49
C ARG A 503 -13.81 -25.17 -23.92
N HIS A 504 -12.97 -26.19 -24.07
CA HIS A 504 -12.52 -26.70 -25.36
C HIS A 504 -13.69 -27.23 -26.19
#